data_AF-A0A2V9X522-F1
#
_entry.id   AF-A0A2V9X522-F1
#
_cell.length_a   1.000
_cell.length_b   1.000
_cell.length_c   1.000
_cell.angle_alpha   90.00
_cell.angle_beta   90.00
_cell.angle_gamma   90.00
#
_symmetry.space_group_name_H-M   'P 1'
#
loop_
_entity.id
_entity.type
_entity.pdbx_description
1 polymer ?
#
loop_
_entity_poly.entity_id
_entity_poly.type
_entity_poly.pdbx_seq_one_letter_code
_entity_poly.pdbx_strand_id
1 'polypeptide(L)' 'MTTNAILTQEGTTELAACNNHNWWDAVLARDGNRDGEFVFAVSTTGVYCRPSCPAKRPRR' A
#
# COMPACT_ATOMS: atom_id res chain seq x y z
N MET A 1 22.90 30.07 -31.60
CA MET A 1 23.59 28.83 -31.19
C MET A 1 22.78 28.23 -30.05
N THR A 2 21.82 27.37 -30.39
CA THR A 2 20.87 26.79 -29.45
C THR A 2 21.43 25.46 -28.99
N THR A 3 21.99 25.42 -27.77
CA THR A 3 22.41 24.16 -27.14
C THR A 3 21.63 24.00 -25.85
N ASN A 4 20.41 23.48 -25.96
CA ASN A 4 19.71 22.93 -24.80
C ASN A 4 20.24 21.51 -24.59
N ALA A 5 21.18 21.38 -23.64
CA ALA A 5 21.67 20.11 -23.16
C ALA A 5 20.60 19.47 -22.26
N ILE A 6 20.12 18.32 -22.73
CA ILE A 6 19.70 17.13 -22.00
C ILE A 6 20.21 17.13 -20.54
N LEU A 7 19.30 17.23 -19.57
CA LEU A 7 19.44 16.56 -18.27
C LEU A 7 18.07 16.00 -17.89
N THR A 8 17.82 14.77 -18.34
CA THR A 8 16.94 13.83 -17.65
C THR A 8 17.60 13.51 -16.31
N GLN A 9 17.13 14.14 -15.23
CA GLN A 9 17.44 13.66 -13.89
C GLN A 9 16.44 12.55 -13.55
N GLU A 10 16.88 11.33 -13.81
CA GLU A 10 16.47 10.10 -13.15
C GLU A 10 16.70 10.23 -11.64
N GLY A 11 15.77 9.81 -10.79
CA GLY A 11 16.09 9.61 -9.37
C GLY A 11 14.94 9.75 -8.39
N THR A 12 14.04 8.77 -8.42
CA THR A 12 13.13 8.43 -7.31
C THR A 12 13.87 8.26 -5.98
N THR A 13 13.50 9.01 -4.93
CA THR A 13 13.31 8.53 -3.53
C THR A 13 13.08 9.69 -2.55
N GLU A 14 11.90 10.30 -2.58
CA GLU A 14 11.40 11.14 -1.48
C GLU A 14 9.92 10.82 -1.24
N LEU A 15 9.62 9.70 -0.61
CA LEU A 15 8.26 9.40 -0.15
C LEU A 15 8.30 8.88 1.30
N ALA A 16 8.58 9.81 2.21
CA ALA A 16 8.36 9.64 3.64
C ALA A 16 7.84 10.94 4.26
N ALA A 17 6.56 11.28 4.03
CA ALA A 17 5.76 12.14 4.90
C ALA A 17 4.29 12.27 4.43
N CYS A 18 3.50 11.19 4.56
CA CYS A 18 2.06 11.18 4.90
C CYS A 18 1.52 9.74 4.78
N ASN A 19 2.20 8.75 5.35
CA ASN A 19 1.68 7.37 5.31
C ASN A 19 0.77 7.09 6.50
N ASN A 20 -0.13 8.02 6.85
CA ASN A 20 -1.39 7.68 7.52
C ASN A 20 -2.38 7.19 6.46
N HIS A 21 -1.93 6.24 5.65
CA HIS A 21 -2.81 5.54 4.75
C HIS A 21 -3.72 4.73 5.63
N ASN A 22 -5.02 5.01 5.60
CA ASN A 22 -6.03 4.20 6.27
C ASN A 22 -6.01 2.77 5.70
N TRP A 23 -5.08 1.94 6.15
CA TRP A 23 -4.92 0.55 5.70
C TRP A 23 -6.22 -0.23 5.94
N TRP A 24 -6.96 0.17 6.96
CA TRP A 24 -8.27 -0.38 7.24
C TRP A 24 -9.29 -0.06 6.15
N ASP A 25 -9.29 1.16 5.59
CA ASP A 25 -10.19 1.51 4.49
C ASP A 25 -9.90 0.67 3.25
N ALA A 26 -8.62 0.38 2.96
CA ALA A 26 -8.26 -0.51 1.86
C ALA A 26 -8.69 -1.97 2.11
N VAL A 27 -8.57 -2.46 3.35
CA VAL A 27 -9.13 -3.75 3.75
C VAL A 27 -10.65 -3.75 3.63
N LEU A 28 -11.32 -2.63 3.94
CA LEU A 28 -12.77 -2.46 3.82
C LEU A 28 -13.24 -2.41 2.36
N ALA A 29 -12.53 -1.68 1.51
CA ALA A 29 -12.76 -1.54 0.08
C ALA A 29 -12.40 -2.81 -0.72
N ARG A 30 -11.65 -3.74 -0.10
CA ARG A 30 -11.17 -4.97 -0.73
C ARG A 30 -10.26 -4.66 -1.94
N ASP A 31 -9.41 -3.64 -1.78
CA ASP A 31 -8.53 -3.18 -2.84
C ASP A 31 -7.41 -4.18 -3.10
N GLY A 32 -7.50 -4.88 -4.24
CA GLY A 32 -6.46 -5.79 -4.70
C GLY A 32 -5.15 -5.09 -5.09
N ASN A 33 -5.18 -3.76 -5.30
CA ASN A 33 -3.98 -2.98 -5.60
C ASN A 33 -2.97 -2.96 -4.43
N ARG A 34 -3.44 -3.24 -3.20
CA ARG A 34 -2.57 -3.33 -2.01
C ARG A 34 -2.20 -4.78 -1.67
N ASP A 35 -2.61 -5.76 -2.47
CA ASP A 35 -2.19 -7.15 -2.31
C ASP A 35 -0.70 -7.29 -2.66
N GLY A 36 0.15 -7.16 -1.63
CA GLY A 36 1.61 -7.18 -1.77
C GLY A 36 2.30 -6.00 -1.11
N GLU A 37 1.55 -4.92 -0.84
CA GLU A 37 2.03 -3.78 -0.06
C GLU A 37 2.01 -4.10 1.44
N PHE A 38 0.95 -4.76 1.91
CA PHE A 38 0.87 -5.24 3.29
C PHE A 38 -0.08 -6.43 3.46
N VAL A 39 0.08 -7.14 4.57
CA VAL A 39 -0.84 -8.18 5.06
C VAL A 39 -1.32 -7.80 6.45
N PHE A 40 -2.56 -8.13 6.79
CA PHE A 40 -3.08 -7.92 8.14
C PHE A 40 -3.24 -9.25 8.87
N ALA A 41 -3.01 -9.23 10.19
CA ALA A 41 -3.15 -10.40 11.04
C ALA A 41 -4.41 -10.28 11.91
N VAL A 42 -5.09 -11.40 12.12
CA VAL A 42 -6.14 -11.51 13.12
C VAL A 42 -5.51 -11.96 14.43
N SER A 43 -5.39 -11.07 15.41
CA SER A 43 -4.70 -11.35 16.68
C SER A 43 -5.27 -12.54 17.44
N THR A 44 -6.58 -12.80 17.32
CA THR A 44 -7.26 -13.89 18.02
C THR A 44 -7.00 -15.27 17.42
N THR A 45 -6.77 -15.36 16.11
CA THR A 45 -6.53 -16.64 15.42
C THR A 45 -5.09 -16.80 14.93
N GLY A 46 -4.28 -15.74 14.94
CA GLY A 46 -2.94 -15.72 14.36
C GLY A 46 -2.92 -15.86 12.84
N VAL A 47 -4.07 -15.73 12.17
CA VAL A 47 -4.18 -15.89 10.72
C VAL A 47 -3.80 -14.60 10.02
N TYR A 48 -2.93 -14.71 9.01
CA TYR A 48 -2.57 -13.61 8.12
C TYR A 48 -3.44 -13.62 6.87
N CYS A 49 -4.05 -12.48 6.56
CA CYS A 49 -4.90 -12.29 5.41
C CYS A 49 -4.42 -11.11 4.56
N ARG A 50 -4.69 -11.22 3.25
CA ARG A 50 -4.52 -10.14 2.29
C ARG A 50 -5.71 -9.18 2.33
N PRO A 51 -5.55 -7.89 2.01
CA PRO A 51 -6.65 -6.92 1.98
C PRO A 51 -7.78 -7.31 1.01
N SER A 52 -7.50 -8.07 -0.07
CA SER A 52 -8.55 -8.60 -0.97
C SER A 52 -9.24 -9.89 -0.49
N CYS A 53 -8.83 -10.47 0.64
CA CYS A 53 -9.34 -11.76 1.08
C CYS A 53 -10.87 -11.68 1.30
N PRO A 54 -11.68 -12.57 0.69
CA PRO A 54 -13.12 -12.61 0.91
C PRO A 54 -13.51 -13.17 2.29
N ALA A 55 -12.53 -13.59 3.11
CA ALA A 55 -12.79 -14.13 4.43
C ALA A 55 -13.54 -13.14 5.32
N LYS A 56 -14.43 -13.67 6.17
CA LYS A 56 -15.21 -12.86 7.11
C LYS A 56 -14.25 -12.08 8.01
N ARG A 57 -14.31 -10.76 7.94
CA ARG A 57 -13.47 -9.88 8.77
C ARG A 57 -13.77 -10.18 10.24
N PRO A 58 -12.73 -10.29 11.08
CA PRO A 58 -12.94 -10.40 12.51
C PRO A 58 -13.73 -9.18 12.98
N ARG A 59 -14.70 -9.42 13.87
CA ARG A 59 -15.37 -8.33 14.57
C ARG A 59 -14.32 -7.76 15.53
N ARG A 60 -13.94 -6.50 15.32
CA ARG A 60 -13.13 -5.76 16.28
C ARG A 60 -13.85 -5.65 17.61
#